data_AF-A0A851KG50-F1
#
_entry.id   AF-A0A851KG50-F1
#
_cell.length_a   1.000
_cell.length_b   1.000
_cell.length_c   1.000
_cell.angle_alpha   90.00
_cell.angle_beta   90.00
_cell.angle_gamma   90.00
#
_symmetry.space_group_name_H-M   'P 1'
#
loop_
_entity.id
_entity.type
_entity.pdbx_description
1 polymer ?
#
loop_
_entity_poly.entity_id
_entity_poly.type
_entity_poly.pdbx_seq_one_letter_code
_entity_poly.pdbx_strand_id
1 'polypeptide(L)'
;EEALSSQRGTVSVIHINSHNPVKGFFQTGNDKVDAAAKGVWTLQEARQLHESLHIGAKALAKRCGISTVDAKHVVATCPHCQKSPLWTSGVNPRGLKASEIWKSDFTLCQLLKPRAWLAVMVDTYSRAIVATQHPKANSKATIQRWLTAMAWLGIPKQIKTDNGSNFISKPVQEFASKWGITLVQGIPYNSTAQAIVERANQTLKAKLEVLAKAEGFANSVPPGDQVCILATALLALNQFPRRDEADSPVRKHWVTRALEEGPQVVIKNELGEWEGGWRLVLTGWGYAAVKKEGKIRWCPLKSIKPDLQ
;
A
#
# COMPACT_ATOMS: atom_id res chain seq x y z
N GLU A 1 -46.14 3.91 -36.63
CA GLU A 1 -46.14 5.28 -36.08
C GLU A 1 -47.56 5.83 -35.89
N GLU A 2 -48.50 5.66 -36.83
CA GLU A 2 -49.91 6.07 -36.64
C GLU A 2 -50.63 5.40 -35.45
N ALA A 3 -50.26 4.17 -35.08
CA ALA A 3 -50.79 3.52 -33.88
C ALA A 3 -50.26 4.12 -32.56
N LEU A 4 -49.06 4.72 -32.58
CA LEU A 4 -48.44 5.37 -31.42
C LEU A 4 -49.04 6.77 -31.18
N SER A 5 -49.43 7.47 -32.24
CA SER A 5 -50.04 8.81 -32.17
C SER A 5 -51.54 8.79 -31.83
N SER A 6 -52.24 7.68 -32.09
CA SER A 6 -53.69 7.57 -31.88
C SER A 6 -54.11 6.95 -30.52
N GLN A 7 -53.16 6.44 -29.71
CA GLN A 7 -53.37 5.86 -28.36
C GLN A 7 -54.55 4.86 -28.22
N ARG A 8 -54.97 4.20 -29.30
CA ARG A 8 -56.16 3.32 -29.31
C ARG A 8 -55.85 1.83 -29.36
N GLY A 9 -54.57 1.44 -29.26
CA GLY A 9 -54.14 0.03 -29.29
C GLY A 9 -53.17 -0.31 -28.16
N THR A 10 -53.25 -1.54 -27.66
CA THR A 10 -52.30 -2.09 -26.68
C THR A 10 -50.92 -2.22 -27.31
N VAL A 11 -49.94 -1.49 -26.78
CA VAL A 11 -48.54 -1.56 -27.25
C VAL A 11 -47.76 -2.50 -26.36
N SER A 12 -47.17 -3.54 -26.96
CA SER A 12 -46.28 -4.47 -26.27
C SER A 12 -44.84 -3.99 -26.46
N VAL A 13 -44.20 -3.54 -25.39
CA VAL A 13 -42.76 -3.27 -25.38
C VAL A 13 -42.02 -4.57 -25.07
N ILE A 14 -41.24 -5.04 -26.03
CA ILE A 14 -40.46 -6.27 -25.92
C ILE A 14 -38.97 -5.91 -26.00
N HIS A 15 -38.20 -6.38 -25.02
CA HIS A 15 -36.75 -6.26 -25.03
C HIS A 15 -36.17 -7.32 -25.96
N ILE A 16 -35.53 -6.88 -27.04
CA ILE A 16 -34.96 -7.77 -28.06
C ILE A 16 -33.44 -7.79 -27.89
N ASN A 17 -32.86 -8.99 -27.88
CA ASN A 17 -31.41 -9.16 -27.86
C ASN A 17 -30.82 -8.72 -29.20
N SER A 18 -29.91 -7.74 -29.17
CA SER A 18 -29.21 -7.20 -30.35
C SER A 18 -28.37 -8.23 -31.11
N HIS A 19 -28.08 -9.39 -30.50
CA HIS A 19 -27.28 -10.47 -31.08
C HIS A 19 -28.13 -11.64 -31.63
N ASN A 20 -29.43 -11.45 -31.83
CA ASN A 20 -30.30 -12.51 -32.36
C ASN A 20 -30.04 -12.76 -33.87
N PRO A 21 -29.61 -13.96 -34.30
CA PRO A 21 -29.24 -14.24 -35.69
C PRO A 21 -30.44 -14.46 -36.64
N VAL A 22 -31.68 -14.28 -36.15
CA VAL A 22 -32.90 -14.49 -36.95
C VAL A 22 -33.11 -13.32 -37.92
N LYS A 23 -32.97 -13.61 -39.21
CA LYS A 23 -33.18 -12.63 -40.29
C LYS A 23 -34.66 -12.26 -40.42
N GLY A 24 -34.97 -10.96 -40.50
CA GLY A 24 -36.34 -10.46 -40.69
C GLY A 24 -36.55 -9.04 -40.17
N PHE A 25 -37.80 -8.72 -39.84
CA PHE A 25 -38.26 -7.40 -39.37
C PHE A 25 -37.40 -6.81 -38.23
N PHE A 26 -36.89 -7.65 -37.34
CA PHE A 26 -36.05 -7.24 -36.20
C PHE A 26 -34.66 -6.75 -36.62
N GLN A 27 -34.06 -7.34 -37.67
CA GLN A 27 -32.77 -6.92 -38.21
C GLN A 27 -32.89 -5.51 -38.81
N THR A 28 -33.95 -5.24 -39.57
CA THR A 28 -34.18 -3.94 -40.21
C THR A 28 -34.40 -2.81 -39.20
N GLY A 29 -34.95 -3.13 -38.03
CA GLY A 29 -35.07 -2.19 -36.90
C GLY A 29 -33.71 -1.86 -36.28
N ASN A 30 -32.89 -2.88 -36.00
CA ASN A 30 -31.54 -2.71 -35.49
C ASN A 30 -30.65 -1.96 -36.49
N ASP A 31 -30.69 -2.32 -37.77
CA ASP A 31 -29.90 -1.67 -38.82
C ASP A 31 -30.25 -0.17 -38.96
N LYS A 32 -31.51 0.21 -38.73
CA LYS A 32 -31.95 1.62 -38.71
C LYS A 32 -31.48 2.36 -37.46
N VAL A 33 -31.47 1.70 -36.30
CA VAL A 33 -30.93 2.27 -35.04
C VAL A 33 -29.40 2.43 -35.15
N ASP A 34 -28.71 1.44 -35.71
CA ASP A 34 -27.27 1.46 -35.94
C ASP A 34 -26.86 2.49 -37.01
N ALA A 35 -27.69 2.69 -38.04
CA ALA A 35 -27.50 3.75 -39.02
C ALA A 35 -27.72 5.15 -38.41
N ALA A 36 -28.66 5.29 -37.46
CA ALA A 36 -28.90 6.54 -36.74
C ALA A 36 -27.82 6.84 -35.68
N ALA A 37 -27.10 5.81 -35.20
CA ALA A 37 -26.00 5.93 -34.24
C ALA A 37 -24.64 6.31 -34.89
N LYS A 38 -24.59 6.65 -36.18
CA LYS A 38 -23.32 6.90 -36.88
C LYS A 38 -22.70 8.24 -36.53
N GLY A 39 -21.69 8.17 -35.66
CA GLY A 39 -20.74 9.26 -35.43
C GLY A 39 -19.51 8.89 -34.60
N VAL A 40 -19.16 7.62 -34.40
CA VAL A 40 -17.96 7.19 -33.66
C VAL A 40 -17.56 5.80 -34.15
N TRP A 41 -16.28 5.51 -34.29
CA TRP A 41 -15.80 4.14 -34.56
C TRP A 41 -16.36 3.19 -33.50
N THR A 42 -16.74 1.98 -33.89
CA THR A 42 -17.33 1.04 -32.92
C THR A 42 -16.28 0.59 -31.90
N LEU A 43 -16.70 0.33 -30.66
CA LEU A 43 -15.86 -0.29 -29.62
C LEU A 43 -15.19 -1.58 -30.13
N GLN A 44 -15.81 -2.26 -31.10
CA GLN A 44 -15.29 -3.43 -31.81
C GLN A 44 -14.12 -3.09 -32.74
N GLU A 45 -14.21 -2.02 -33.55
CA GLU A 45 -13.10 -1.56 -34.38
C GLU A 45 -11.90 -1.10 -33.52
N ALA A 46 -12.16 -0.46 -32.38
CA ALA A 46 -11.12 -0.10 -31.43
C ALA A 46 -10.42 -1.33 -30.82
N ARG A 47 -11.17 -2.42 -30.56
CA ARG A 47 -10.60 -3.71 -30.14
C ARG A 47 -9.73 -4.31 -31.23
N GLN A 48 -10.21 -4.39 -32.47
CA GLN A 48 -9.43 -4.92 -33.60
C GLN A 48 -8.15 -4.12 -33.87
N LEU A 49 -8.22 -2.79 -33.79
CA LEU A 49 -7.06 -1.93 -33.95
C LEU A 49 -6.05 -2.12 -32.81
N HIS A 50 -6.53 -2.29 -31.58
CA HIS A 50 -5.66 -2.57 -30.43
C HIS A 50 -5.09 -3.99 -30.45
N GLU A 51 -5.83 -4.99 -30.92
CA GLU A 51 -5.35 -6.38 -31.08
C GLU A 51 -4.28 -6.48 -32.16
N SER A 52 -4.39 -5.69 -33.24
CA SER A 52 -3.41 -5.70 -34.32
C SER A 52 -2.15 -4.88 -34.02
N LEU A 53 -2.29 -3.70 -33.39
CA LEU A 53 -1.17 -2.77 -33.23
C LEU A 53 -0.75 -2.51 -31.78
N HIS A 54 -1.49 -3.02 -30.79
CA HIS A 54 -1.22 -2.83 -29.36
C HIS A 54 -1.00 -1.37 -28.93
N ILE A 55 -1.68 -0.44 -29.60
CA ILE A 55 -1.57 1.00 -29.32
C ILE A 55 -2.21 1.35 -27.97
N GLY A 56 -1.60 2.30 -27.25
CA GLY A 56 -2.05 2.69 -25.91
C GLY A 56 -3.40 3.42 -25.89
N ALA A 57 -4.12 3.34 -24.75
CA ALA A 57 -5.50 3.84 -24.60
C ALA A 57 -5.70 5.31 -25.00
N LYS A 58 -4.70 6.19 -24.78
CA LYS A 58 -4.80 7.60 -25.18
C LYS A 58 -4.75 7.79 -26.71
N ALA A 59 -3.93 7.00 -27.40
CA ALA A 59 -3.85 7.00 -28.85
C ALA A 59 -5.11 6.35 -29.47
N LEU A 60 -5.58 5.26 -28.86
CA LEU A 60 -6.79 4.56 -29.26
C LEU A 60 -8.05 5.45 -29.13
N ALA A 61 -8.21 6.14 -27.99
CA ALA A 61 -9.30 7.10 -27.78
C ALA A 61 -9.29 8.22 -28.83
N LYS A 62 -8.12 8.78 -29.11
CA LYS A 62 -7.97 9.87 -30.09
C LYS A 62 -8.23 9.39 -31.53
N ARG A 63 -7.83 8.16 -31.88
CA ARG A 63 -7.95 7.63 -33.25
C ARG A 63 -9.35 7.13 -33.55
N CYS A 64 -9.99 6.47 -32.58
CA CYS A 64 -11.32 5.88 -32.73
C CYS A 64 -12.45 6.82 -32.27
N GLY A 65 -12.13 7.98 -31.71
CA GLY A 65 -13.15 8.90 -31.17
C GLY A 65 -13.93 8.35 -29.97
N ILE A 66 -13.46 7.27 -29.35
CA ILE A 66 -14.09 6.65 -28.18
C ILE A 66 -13.70 7.35 -26.88
N SER A 67 -14.50 7.16 -25.83
CA SER A 67 -14.17 7.71 -24.51
C SER A 67 -12.84 7.16 -24.00
N THR A 68 -12.13 7.96 -23.20
CA THR A 68 -10.89 7.49 -22.57
C THR A 68 -11.12 6.35 -21.57
N VAL A 69 -12.35 6.17 -21.09
CA VAL A 69 -12.75 5.06 -20.22
C VAL A 69 -12.86 3.78 -21.03
N ASP A 70 -13.57 3.82 -22.16
CA ASP A 70 -13.73 2.68 -23.07
C ASP A 70 -12.40 2.23 -23.67
N ALA A 71 -11.55 3.18 -24.08
CA ALA A 71 -10.23 2.86 -24.58
C ALA A 71 -9.34 2.19 -23.53
N LYS A 72 -9.44 2.60 -22.25
CA LYS A 72 -8.72 1.93 -21.16
C LYS A 72 -9.24 0.53 -20.93
N HIS A 73 -10.56 0.33 -21.02
CA HIS A 73 -11.17 -1.00 -20.90
C HIS A 73 -10.67 -1.95 -21.99
N VAL A 74 -10.65 -1.52 -23.26
CA VAL A 74 -10.11 -2.31 -24.38
C VAL A 74 -8.67 -2.75 -24.15
N VAL A 75 -7.80 -1.83 -23.71
CA VAL A 75 -6.39 -2.15 -23.39
C VAL A 75 -6.28 -3.08 -22.18
N ALA A 76 -7.13 -2.91 -21.16
CA ALA A 76 -7.12 -3.74 -19.95
C ALA A 76 -7.62 -5.18 -20.20
N THR A 77 -8.49 -5.39 -21.18
CA THR A 77 -9.00 -6.71 -21.56
C THR A 77 -8.09 -7.48 -22.53
N CYS A 78 -7.08 -6.83 -23.10
CA CYS A 78 -6.15 -7.48 -24.02
C CYS A 78 -5.15 -8.36 -23.26
N PRO A 79 -5.06 -9.69 -23.52
CA PRO A 79 -4.20 -10.59 -22.74
C PRO A 79 -2.70 -10.23 -22.83
N HIS A 80 -2.26 -9.57 -23.90
CA HIS A 80 -0.87 -9.16 -24.11
C HIS A 80 -0.56 -7.75 -23.56
N CYS A 81 -1.57 -6.88 -23.51
CA CYS A 81 -1.45 -5.50 -23.03
C CYS A 81 -2.06 -5.28 -21.64
N GLN A 82 -2.63 -6.33 -21.05
CA GLN A 82 -3.04 -6.39 -19.66
C GLN A 82 -1.79 -6.17 -18.82
N LYS A 83 -1.51 -4.90 -18.55
CA LYS A 83 -0.61 -4.54 -17.47
C LYS A 83 -1.21 -5.22 -16.25
N SER A 84 -0.43 -6.09 -15.61
CA SER A 84 -0.68 -6.51 -14.23
C SER A 84 -1.23 -5.30 -13.49
N PRO A 85 -2.44 -5.39 -12.93
CA PRO A 85 -3.25 -4.23 -12.52
C PRO A 85 -2.29 -3.24 -11.90
N LEU A 86 -2.15 -2.08 -12.55
CA LEU A 86 -1.23 -1.01 -12.20
C LEU A 86 -1.21 -0.95 -10.69
N TRP A 87 -0.17 -1.55 -10.07
CA TRP A 87 -0.16 -1.92 -8.66
C TRP A 87 -0.82 -0.79 -7.92
N THR A 88 -2.00 -1.02 -7.35
CA THR A 88 -2.92 0.00 -6.82
C THR A 88 -2.22 0.77 -5.73
N SER A 89 -1.36 1.74 -6.12
CA SER A 89 -0.33 2.41 -5.31
C SER A 89 -0.09 1.68 -3.99
N GLY A 90 0.42 0.44 -4.04
CA GLY A 90 0.25 -0.57 -2.99
C GLY A 90 0.43 0.03 -1.60
N VAL A 91 -0.67 0.37 -0.94
CA VAL A 91 -0.56 1.08 0.33
C VAL A 91 -0.13 0.07 1.35
N ASN A 92 1.07 0.29 1.89
CA ASN A 92 1.62 -0.58 2.90
C ASN A 92 0.85 -0.38 4.22
N PRO A 93 -0.02 -1.33 4.61
CA PRO A 93 -0.90 -1.14 5.75
C PRO A 93 -0.06 -1.05 7.01
N ARG A 94 -0.26 0.03 7.77
CA ARG A 94 0.34 0.25 9.10
C ARG A 94 -0.65 -0.21 10.16
N GLY A 95 -0.12 -0.50 11.35
CA GLY A 95 -0.92 -0.60 12.55
C GLY A 95 -1.68 0.70 12.79
N LEU A 96 -2.91 0.57 13.26
CA LEU A 96 -3.77 1.67 13.70
C LEU A 96 -3.49 2.00 15.17
N LYS A 97 -2.88 1.08 15.90
CA LYS A 97 -2.44 1.24 17.28
C LYS A 97 -0.99 0.80 17.47
N ALA A 98 -0.39 1.27 18.55
CA ALA A 98 0.92 0.82 19.00
C ALA A 98 0.92 -0.71 19.21
N SER A 99 2.00 -1.36 18.80
CA SER A 99 2.20 -2.81 18.92
C SER A 99 1.12 -3.65 18.25
N GLU A 100 0.52 -3.12 17.18
CA GLU A 100 -0.33 -3.92 16.31
C GLU A 100 0.50 -4.59 15.20
N ILE A 101 1.24 -3.79 14.44
CA ILE A 101 2.06 -4.26 13.33
C ILE A 101 3.48 -3.71 13.48
N TRP A 102 4.43 -4.63 13.62
CA TRP A 102 5.86 -4.34 13.58
C TRP A 102 6.47 -4.74 12.24
N LYS A 103 7.60 -4.13 11.92
CA LYS A 103 8.46 -4.53 10.81
C LYS A 103 9.85 -4.82 11.29
N SER A 104 10.41 -5.94 10.84
CA SER A 104 11.73 -6.37 11.24
C SER A 104 12.60 -6.62 10.01
N ASP A 105 13.84 -6.17 10.06
CA ASP A 105 14.82 -6.31 8.98
C ASP A 105 16.25 -6.37 9.56
N PHE A 106 17.21 -6.77 8.74
CA PHE A 106 18.64 -6.70 9.07
C PHE A 106 19.34 -5.69 8.16
N THR A 107 20.28 -4.95 8.73
CA THR A 107 21.09 -4.02 7.96
C THR A 107 22.54 -4.03 8.42
N LEU A 108 23.46 -3.84 7.48
CA LEU A 108 24.89 -3.84 7.75
C LEU A 108 25.39 -2.42 8.05
N CYS A 109 26.06 -2.22 9.17
CA CYS A 109 26.71 -0.97 9.55
C CYS A 109 28.21 -1.23 9.80
N GLN A 110 29.05 -0.82 8.85
CA GLN A 110 30.49 -1.11 8.88
C GLN A 110 31.21 -0.45 10.06
N LEU A 111 30.68 0.67 10.56
CA LEU A 111 31.21 1.37 11.75
C LEU A 111 31.24 0.49 13.00
N LEU A 112 30.41 -0.55 13.05
CA LEU A 112 30.18 -1.38 14.23
C LEU A 112 30.88 -2.75 14.14
N LYS A 113 31.95 -2.87 13.33
CA LYS A 113 32.76 -4.10 13.29
C LYS A 113 33.38 -4.41 14.67
N PRO A 114 33.50 -5.69 15.07
CA PRO A 114 33.25 -6.89 14.28
C PRO A 114 31.77 -7.30 14.21
N ARG A 115 30.89 -6.72 15.02
CA ARG A 115 29.46 -7.04 15.06
C ARG A 115 28.65 -6.08 14.19
N ALA A 116 28.93 -6.07 12.89
CA ALA A 116 28.38 -5.08 11.96
C ALA A 116 26.87 -5.25 11.64
N TRP A 117 26.26 -6.38 12.01
CA TRP A 117 24.85 -6.63 11.70
C TRP A 117 23.94 -5.99 12.75
N LEU A 118 23.11 -5.05 12.29
CA LEU A 118 22.03 -4.49 13.09
C LEU A 118 20.73 -5.20 12.73
N ALA A 119 20.16 -5.92 13.70
CA ALA A 119 18.76 -6.30 13.59
C ALA A 119 17.92 -5.05 13.92
N VAL A 120 16.97 -4.66 13.09
CA VAL A 120 16.17 -3.46 13.31
C VAL A 120 14.69 -3.85 13.34
N MET A 121 13.98 -3.35 14.34
CA MET A 121 12.52 -3.47 14.42
C MET A 121 11.91 -2.07 14.50
N VAL A 122 10.84 -1.84 13.75
CA VAL A 122 10.08 -0.59 13.75
C VAL A 122 8.61 -0.86 13.99
N ASP A 123 8.03 -0.18 14.98
CA ASP A 123 6.58 -0.14 15.14
C ASP A 123 5.96 0.75 14.05
N THR A 124 5.03 0.20 13.27
CA THR A 124 4.54 0.90 12.07
C THR A 124 3.62 2.08 12.37
N TYR A 125 3.02 2.12 13.57
CA TYR A 125 2.15 3.18 14.05
C TYR A 125 2.97 4.35 14.61
N SER A 126 3.68 4.10 15.71
CA SER A 126 4.44 5.08 16.50
C SER A 126 5.79 5.44 15.88
N ARG A 127 6.30 4.62 14.96
CA ARG A 127 7.64 4.73 14.34
C ARG A 127 8.80 4.52 15.32
N ALA A 128 8.54 4.00 16.52
CA ALA A 128 9.59 3.65 17.48
C ALA A 128 10.53 2.61 16.85
N ILE A 129 11.84 2.84 16.98
CA ILE A 129 12.89 1.99 16.40
C ILE A 129 13.58 1.26 17.54
N VAL A 130 13.76 -0.06 17.40
CA VAL A 130 14.56 -0.86 18.32
C VAL A 130 15.67 -1.55 17.53
N ALA A 131 16.92 -1.41 17.99
CA ALA A 131 18.10 -2.01 17.38
C ALA A 131 19.07 -2.57 18.45
N THR A 132 19.86 -3.57 18.06
CA THR A 132 20.85 -4.36 18.80
C THR A 132 21.75 -4.95 17.74
N GLN A 133 22.97 -5.15 18.18
CA GLN A 133 24.10 -5.43 17.35
C GLN A 133 24.48 -6.91 17.44
N HIS A 134 24.82 -7.51 16.30
CA HIS A 134 25.11 -8.93 16.19
C HIS A 134 26.31 -9.22 15.26
N PRO A 135 27.05 -10.31 15.47
CA PRO A 135 28.09 -10.75 14.54
C PRO A 135 27.54 -11.19 13.17
N LYS A 136 26.33 -11.75 13.14
CA LYS A 136 25.70 -12.33 11.94
C LYS A 136 24.19 -12.16 12.01
N ALA A 137 23.54 -12.11 10.85
CA ALA A 137 22.08 -12.20 10.74
C ALA A 137 21.64 -13.66 10.86
N ASN A 138 21.01 -14.02 11.99
CA ASN A 138 20.51 -15.37 12.24
C ASN A 138 19.27 -15.36 13.15
N SER A 139 18.62 -16.50 13.29
CA SER A 139 17.39 -16.66 14.07
C SER A 139 17.54 -16.27 15.55
N LYS A 140 18.70 -16.55 16.16
CA LYS A 140 18.98 -16.15 17.55
C LYS A 140 19.01 -14.63 17.70
N ALA A 141 19.66 -13.95 16.76
CA ALA A 141 19.70 -12.49 16.70
C ALA A 141 18.31 -11.88 16.48
N THR A 142 17.49 -12.49 15.61
CA THR A 142 16.09 -12.12 15.39
C THR A 142 15.27 -12.20 16.69
N ILE A 143 15.32 -13.35 17.36
CA ILE A 143 14.56 -13.59 18.60
C ILE A 143 15.03 -12.64 19.71
N GLN A 144 16.34 -12.43 19.87
CA GLN A 144 16.87 -11.51 20.87
C GLN A 144 16.42 -10.07 20.61
N ARG A 145 16.38 -9.63 19.34
CA ARG A 145 15.81 -8.33 18.96
C ARG A 145 14.34 -8.24 19.38
N TRP A 146 13.52 -9.22 19.04
CA TRP A 146 12.09 -9.16 19.34
C TRP A 146 11.81 -9.19 20.83
N LEU A 147 12.51 -10.02 21.61
CA LEU A 147 12.44 -10.00 23.07
C LEU A 147 12.82 -8.64 23.64
N THR A 148 13.92 -8.06 23.16
CA THR A 148 14.33 -6.70 23.57
C THR A 148 13.22 -5.71 23.23
N ALA A 149 12.67 -5.75 22.02
CA ALA A 149 11.62 -4.81 21.66
C ALA A 149 10.32 -5.01 22.46
N MET A 150 9.94 -6.25 22.76
CA MET A 150 8.77 -6.57 23.57
C MET A 150 8.89 -6.05 24.99
N ALA A 151 10.09 -6.09 25.58
CA ALA A 151 10.32 -5.49 26.88
C ALA A 151 10.13 -3.97 26.89
N TRP A 152 10.34 -3.30 25.75
CA TRP A 152 10.28 -1.83 25.65
C TRP A 152 8.99 -1.28 25.05
N LEU A 153 8.27 -2.06 24.24
CA LEU A 153 7.12 -1.63 23.44
C LEU A 153 5.89 -2.55 23.62
N GLY A 154 5.99 -3.58 24.46
CA GLY A 154 4.94 -4.58 24.62
C GLY A 154 4.89 -5.61 23.48
N ILE A 155 3.91 -6.49 23.53
CA ILE A 155 3.83 -7.66 22.62
C ILE A 155 3.07 -7.26 21.35
N PRO A 156 3.65 -7.46 20.15
CA PRO A 156 2.97 -7.14 18.90
C PRO A 156 1.90 -8.18 18.55
N LYS A 157 0.83 -7.77 17.85
CA LYS A 157 -0.09 -8.74 17.23
C LYS A 157 0.49 -9.38 15.98
N GLN A 158 1.22 -8.61 15.19
CA GLN A 158 1.78 -9.05 13.91
C GLN A 158 3.20 -8.50 13.70
N ILE A 159 4.09 -9.34 13.18
CA ILE A 159 5.41 -8.92 12.71
C ILE A 159 5.51 -9.22 11.21
N LYS A 160 5.81 -8.19 10.43
CA LYS A 160 6.08 -8.29 9.00
C LYS A 160 7.58 -8.37 8.75
N THR A 161 8.03 -9.39 8.04
CA THR A 161 9.44 -9.63 7.69
C THR A 161 9.60 -9.86 6.20
N ASP A 162 10.84 -9.87 5.71
CA ASP A 162 11.13 -10.46 4.40
C ASP A 162 11.18 -12.00 4.50
N ASN A 163 11.52 -12.65 3.38
CA ASN A 163 11.68 -14.10 3.27
C ASN A 163 13.11 -14.56 3.60
N GLY A 164 13.85 -13.80 4.40
CA GLY A 164 15.18 -14.20 4.86
C GLY A 164 15.14 -15.50 5.66
N SER A 165 16.17 -16.34 5.49
CA SER A 165 16.29 -17.63 6.20
C SER A 165 16.25 -17.48 7.72
N ASN A 166 16.73 -16.35 8.22
CA ASN A 166 16.69 -15.91 9.62
C ASN A 166 15.28 -15.63 10.15
N PHE A 167 14.26 -15.50 9.30
CA PHE A 167 12.85 -15.33 9.68
C PHE A 167 11.99 -16.58 9.42
N ILE A 168 12.39 -17.43 8.46
CA ILE A 168 11.64 -18.65 8.10
C ILE A 168 11.99 -19.83 9.04
N SER A 169 13.09 -19.76 9.79
CA SER A 169 13.56 -20.86 10.64
C SER A 169 12.54 -21.35 11.69
N LYS A 170 12.57 -22.65 11.99
CA LYS A 170 11.70 -23.30 12.99
C LYS A 170 11.67 -22.59 14.36
N PRO A 171 12.82 -22.17 14.95
CA PRO A 171 12.81 -21.48 16.25
C PRO A 171 12.05 -20.15 16.23
N VAL A 172 12.06 -19.44 15.09
CA VAL A 172 11.34 -18.16 14.94
C VAL A 172 9.84 -18.40 14.82
N GLN A 173 9.42 -19.44 14.10
CA GLN A 173 8.01 -19.83 14.02
C GLN A 173 7.48 -20.30 15.38
N GLU A 174 8.23 -21.14 16.10
CA GLU A 174 7.89 -21.59 17.46
C GLU A 174 7.80 -20.42 18.43
N PHE A 175 8.75 -19.46 18.35
CA PHE A 175 8.70 -18.25 19.15
C PHE A 175 7.42 -17.46 18.87
N ALA A 176 7.12 -17.18 17.60
CA ALA A 176 5.92 -16.42 17.25
C ALA A 176 4.63 -17.11 17.70
N SER A 177 4.54 -18.44 17.53
CA SER A 177 3.42 -19.24 18.02
C SER A 177 3.27 -19.16 19.54
N LYS A 178 4.36 -19.31 20.29
CA LYS A 178 4.36 -19.23 21.76
C LYS A 178 3.86 -17.89 22.29
N TRP A 179 4.16 -16.80 21.59
CA TRP A 179 3.76 -15.44 21.98
C TRP A 179 2.47 -14.96 21.31
N GLY A 180 1.78 -15.81 20.54
CA GLY A 180 0.54 -15.44 19.83
C GLY A 180 0.74 -14.38 18.75
N ILE A 181 1.96 -14.28 18.19
CA ILE A 181 2.34 -13.30 17.18
C ILE A 181 2.09 -13.87 15.80
N THR A 182 1.34 -13.15 14.96
CA THR A 182 1.17 -13.52 13.55
C THR A 182 2.41 -13.09 12.76
N LEU A 183 3.15 -14.04 12.19
CA LEU A 183 4.23 -13.74 11.25
C LEU A 183 3.66 -13.59 9.85
N VAL A 184 3.91 -12.44 9.22
CA VAL A 184 3.55 -12.18 7.83
C VAL A 184 4.81 -11.95 7.02
N GLN A 185 5.04 -12.86 6.11
CA GLN A 185 6.13 -12.80 5.15
C GLN A 185 5.75 -11.90 3.97
N GLY A 186 6.64 -11.00 3.60
CA GLY A 186 6.45 -10.13 2.45
C GLY A 186 6.50 -10.91 1.13
N ILE A 187 5.78 -10.41 0.12
CA ILE A 187 5.95 -10.89 -1.26
C ILE A 187 7.38 -10.53 -1.70
N PRO A 188 8.16 -11.48 -2.25
CA PRO A 188 9.48 -11.18 -2.81
C PRO A 188 9.43 -9.97 -3.74
N TYR A 189 10.44 -9.10 -3.67
CA TYR A 189 10.59 -7.91 -4.54
C TYR A 189 9.53 -6.80 -4.39
N ASN A 190 8.68 -6.83 -3.35
CA ASN A 190 7.76 -5.72 -3.07
C ASN A 190 8.43 -4.62 -2.22
N SER A 191 9.20 -3.73 -2.87
CA SER A 191 9.90 -2.60 -2.25
C SER A 191 8.98 -1.67 -1.44
N THR A 192 7.74 -1.50 -1.89
CA THR A 192 6.76 -0.65 -1.18
C THR A 192 6.37 -1.23 0.17
N ALA A 193 6.36 -2.56 0.30
CA ALA A 193 6.07 -3.25 1.54
C ALA A 193 7.21 -3.12 2.57
N GLN A 194 8.46 -2.87 2.17
CA GLN A 194 9.62 -2.76 3.09
C GLN A 194 10.09 -1.33 3.36
N ALA A 195 9.62 -0.34 2.58
CA ALA A 195 10.03 1.06 2.68
C ALA A 195 10.02 1.69 4.10
N ILE A 196 9.19 1.19 5.02
CA ILE A 196 9.15 1.70 6.40
C ILE A 196 10.43 1.34 7.17
N VAL A 197 10.85 0.08 7.13
CA VAL A 197 12.03 -0.40 7.87
C VAL A 197 13.31 0.02 7.17
N GLU A 198 13.32 0.06 5.83
CA GLU A 198 14.45 0.60 5.05
C GLU A 198 14.76 2.07 5.39
N ARG A 199 13.73 2.92 5.51
CA ARG A 199 13.91 4.32 5.94
C ARG A 199 14.41 4.42 7.37
N ALA A 200 13.94 3.55 8.26
CA ALA A 200 14.44 3.49 9.63
C ALA A 200 15.91 3.06 9.67
N ASN A 201 16.31 2.09 8.85
CA ASN A 201 17.69 1.65 8.70
C ASN A 201 18.58 2.81 8.26
N GLN A 202 18.18 3.55 7.22
CA GLN A 202 18.92 4.74 6.75
C GLN A 202 19.02 5.81 7.84
N THR A 203 17.92 6.09 8.54
CA THR A 203 17.88 7.09 9.61
C THR A 203 18.80 6.69 10.78
N LEU A 204 18.78 5.42 11.17
CA LEU A 204 19.64 4.89 12.23
C LEU A 204 21.12 4.96 11.84
N LYS A 205 21.48 4.53 10.62
CA LYS A 205 22.87 4.61 10.13
C LYS A 205 23.38 6.04 10.08
N ALA A 206 22.60 6.96 9.53
CA ALA A 206 22.97 8.37 9.49
C ALA A 206 23.18 8.95 10.90
N LYS A 207 22.34 8.57 11.87
CA LYS A 207 22.51 9.01 13.26
C LYS A 207 23.77 8.42 13.90
N LEU A 208 24.07 7.15 13.66
CA LEU A 208 25.30 6.50 14.11
C LEU A 208 26.55 7.15 13.52
N GLU A 209 26.53 7.49 12.23
CA GLU A 209 27.63 8.20 11.56
C GLU A 209 27.88 9.58 12.16
N VAL A 210 26.82 10.34 12.45
CA VAL A 210 26.94 11.66 13.09
C VAL A 210 27.53 11.54 14.49
N LEU A 211 27.04 10.59 15.31
CA LEU A 211 27.56 10.39 16.66
C LEU A 211 29.01 9.89 16.65
N ALA A 212 29.34 8.95 15.77
CA ALA A 212 30.72 8.47 15.62
C ALA A 212 31.68 9.61 15.26
N LYS A 213 31.29 10.48 14.31
CA LYS A 213 32.10 11.66 13.95
C LYS A 213 32.25 12.66 15.10
N ALA A 214 31.20 12.87 15.90
CA ALA A 214 31.25 13.77 17.05
C ALA A 214 32.26 13.30 18.12
N GLU A 215 32.38 11.99 18.30
CA GLU A 215 33.37 11.35 19.19
C GLU A 215 34.76 11.19 18.53
N GLY A 216 34.96 11.68 17.30
CA GLY A 216 36.24 11.58 16.58
C GLY A 216 36.49 10.22 15.90
N PHE A 217 35.52 9.32 15.85
CA PHE A 217 35.64 8.03 15.17
C PHE A 217 35.40 8.16 13.66
N ALA A 218 36.46 8.02 12.85
CA ALA A 218 36.37 8.21 11.40
C ALA A 218 35.83 6.97 10.65
N ASN A 219 36.39 5.78 10.90
CA ASN A 219 36.15 4.58 10.08
C ASN A 219 35.52 3.41 10.86
N SER A 220 35.66 3.41 12.18
CA SER A 220 35.17 2.37 13.06
C SER A 220 35.02 2.88 14.48
N VAL A 221 33.95 2.47 15.15
CA VAL A 221 33.75 2.73 16.58
C VAL A 221 34.45 1.61 17.36
N PRO A 222 35.26 1.90 18.40
CA PRO A 222 35.85 0.87 19.25
C PRO A 222 34.78 0.00 19.94
N PRO A 223 35.00 -1.32 20.12
CA PRO A 223 33.99 -2.21 20.69
C PRO A 223 33.43 -1.79 22.07
N GLY A 224 34.24 -1.10 22.89
CA GLY A 224 33.79 -0.55 24.18
C GLY A 224 32.72 0.53 24.05
N ASP A 225 32.79 1.34 22.99
CA ASP A 225 31.92 2.50 22.79
C ASP A 225 30.68 2.19 21.93
N GLN A 226 30.70 1.08 21.17
CA GLN A 226 29.62 0.70 20.24
C GLN A 226 28.25 0.61 20.90
N VAL A 227 28.18 0.03 22.09
CA VAL A 227 26.92 -0.11 22.84
C VAL A 227 26.38 1.25 23.25
N CYS A 228 27.27 2.14 23.74
CA CYS A 228 26.90 3.48 24.17
C CYS A 228 26.40 4.31 22.98
N ILE A 229 27.13 4.32 21.86
CA ILE A 229 26.72 5.05 20.65
C ILE A 229 25.37 4.54 20.11
N LEU A 230 25.16 3.23 20.08
CA LEU A 230 23.89 2.66 19.62
C LEU A 230 22.74 3.05 20.56
N ALA A 231 22.93 2.98 21.87
CA ALA A 231 21.93 3.39 22.85
C ALA A 231 21.59 4.87 22.72
N THR A 232 22.61 5.73 22.59
CA THR A 232 22.44 7.19 22.38
C THR A 232 21.73 7.49 21.07
N ALA A 233 22.03 6.77 19.99
CA ALA A 233 21.32 6.90 18.72
C ALA A 233 19.83 6.56 18.86
N LEU A 234 19.52 5.44 19.51
CA LEU A 234 18.13 5.01 19.72
C LEU A 234 17.37 5.96 20.65
N LEU A 235 18.01 6.44 21.72
CA LEU A 235 17.45 7.44 22.62
C LEU A 235 17.08 8.70 21.84
N ALA A 236 18.02 9.24 21.06
CA ALA A 236 17.81 10.44 20.26
C ALA A 236 16.69 10.27 19.24
N LEU A 237 16.60 9.10 18.59
CA LEU A 237 15.58 8.83 17.57
C LEU A 237 14.19 8.55 18.15
N ASN A 238 14.08 8.13 19.40
CA ASN A 238 12.81 7.68 19.99
C ASN A 238 12.21 8.66 20.99
N GLN A 239 13.04 9.42 21.72
CA GLN A 239 12.58 10.36 22.74
C GLN A 239 12.28 11.75 22.19
N PHE A 240 12.86 12.11 21.04
CA PHE A 240 12.66 13.43 20.44
C PHE A 240 11.78 13.34 19.19
N PRO A 241 10.99 14.39 18.90
CA PRO A 241 10.20 14.47 17.67
C PRO A 241 11.10 14.43 16.43
N ARG A 242 10.57 13.89 15.33
CA ARG A 242 11.30 13.78 14.06
C ARG A 242 10.62 14.65 13.00
N ARG A 243 11.40 15.54 12.38
CA ARG A 243 10.89 16.51 11.39
C ARG A 243 9.79 17.39 12.00
N ASP A 244 8.68 17.58 11.26
CA ASP A 244 7.54 18.43 11.62
C ASP A 244 6.53 17.74 12.54
N GLU A 245 6.85 16.55 13.06
CA GLU A 245 5.98 15.86 14.01
C GLU A 245 6.06 16.53 15.39
N ALA A 246 4.91 16.77 16.03
CA ALA A 246 4.87 17.39 17.36
C ALA A 246 5.30 16.43 18.49
N ASP A 247 4.89 15.16 18.39
CA ASP A 247 5.15 14.15 19.41
C ASP A 247 6.34 13.25 19.05
N SER A 248 7.10 12.84 20.07
CA SER A 248 8.14 11.84 19.90
C SER A 248 7.58 10.43 19.65
N PRO A 249 8.32 9.54 18.99
CA PRO A 249 7.90 8.15 18.76
C PRO A 249 7.49 7.41 20.03
N VAL A 250 8.21 7.56 21.14
CA VAL A 250 7.86 6.92 22.43
C VAL A 250 6.56 7.49 22.98
N ARG A 251 6.38 8.82 22.90
CA ARG A 251 5.13 9.46 23.31
C ARG A 251 3.97 8.96 22.44
N LYS A 252 4.13 8.90 21.12
CA LYS A 252 3.11 8.32 20.21
C LYS A 252 2.81 6.86 20.52
N HIS A 253 3.80 6.09 20.96
CA HIS A 253 3.62 4.68 21.28
C HIS A 253 2.73 4.48 22.52
N TRP A 254 3.00 5.24 23.58
CA TRP A 254 2.33 5.04 24.86
C TRP A 254 1.10 5.91 25.07
N VAL A 255 1.01 7.07 24.40
CA VAL A 255 -0.20 7.90 24.43
C VAL A 255 -1.30 7.18 23.66
N THR A 256 -2.22 6.58 24.41
CA THR A 256 -3.38 5.88 23.87
C THR A 256 -4.35 6.92 23.32
N ARG A 257 -4.32 7.17 22.01
CA ARG A 257 -5.44 7.87 21.35
C ARG A 257 -6.51 6.84 21.01
N ALA A 258 -7.73 7.06 21.51
CA ALA A 258 -8.88 6.44 20.89
C ALA A 258 -8.86 6.79 19.39
N LEU A 259 -9.22 5.85 18.52
CA LEU A 259 -9.40 6.16 17.11
C LEU A 259 -10.64 7.04 17.02
N GLU A 260 -10.45 8.35 17.15
CA GLU A 260 -11.52 9.32 16.93
C GLU A 260 -11.99 9.16 15.49
N GLU A 261 -13.29 9.07 15.31
CA GLU A 261 -13.87 9.11 13.97
C GLU A 261 -13.71 10.53 13.45
N GLY A 262 -12.65 10.74 12.68
CA GLY A 262 -12.31 12.02 12.07
C GLY A 262 -13.34 12.46 11.02
N PRO A 263 -13.04 13.55 10.30
CA PRO A 263 -13.97 14.17 9.36
C PRO A 263 -14.39 13.21 8.24
N GLN A 264 -15.57 13.47 7.67
CA GLN A 264 -16.03 12.75 6.49
C GLN A 264 -15.13 13.07 5.30
N VAL A 265 -14.84 12.03 4.52
CA VAL A 265 -13.97 12.10 3.35
C VAL A 265 -14.57 11.29 2.21
N VAL A 266 -14.27 11.70 0.99
CA VAL A 266 -14.52 10.91 -0.22
C VAL A 266 -13.21 10.28 -0.68
N ILE A 267 -13.26 9.02 -1.10
CA ILE A 267 -12.09 8.31 -1.61
C ILE A 267 -12.25 7.97 -3.09
N LYS A 268 -11.13 7.97 -3.82
CA LYS A 268 -11.12 7.54 -5.22
C LYS A 268 -11.06 6.01 -5.31
N ASN A 269 -12.10 5.41 -5.89
CA ASN A 269 -12.18 3.96 -6.11
C ASN A 269 -11.26 3.49 -7.27
N GLU A 270 -11.24 2.18 -7.53
CA GLU A 270 -10.39 1.57 -8.56
C GLU A 270 -10.81 1.95 -9.99
N LEU A 271 -12.07 2.29 -10.17
CA LEU A 271 -12.64 2.80 -11.43
C LEU A 271 -12.34 4.29 -11.65
N GLY A 272 -11.81 4.97 -10.62
CA GLY A 272 -11.45 6.38 -10.66
C GLY A 272 -12.57 7.34 -10.25
N GLU A 273 -13.69 6.81 -9.75
CA GLU A 273 -14.83 7.56 -9.23
C GLU A 273 -14.62 7.91 -7.76
N TRP A 274 -15.29 8.97 -7.30
CA TRP A 274 -15.24 9.39 -5.90
C TRP A 274 -16.40 8.78 -5.13
N GLU A 275 -16.08 7.96 -4.14
CA GLU A 275 -17.03 7.28 -3.26
C GLU A 275 -17.08 7.98 -1.89
N GLY A 276 -18.27 8.36 -1.45
CA GLY A 276 -18.52 8.98 -0.15
C GLY A 276 -18.86 7.99 0.97
N GLY A 277 -19.14 8.54 2.15
CA GLY A 277 -19.47 7.77 3.36
C GLY A 277 -18.25 7.16 4.07
N TRP A 278 -17.06 7.67 3.79
CA TRP A 278 -15.83 7.28 4.49
C TRP A 278 -15.50 8.31 5.57
N ARG A 279 -14.94 7.85 6.69
CA ARG A 279 -14.42 8.73 7.74
C ARG A 279 -12.92 8.57 7.86
N LEU A 280 -12.23 9.68 8.03
CA LEU A 280 -10.78 9.68 8.25
C LEU A 280 -10.47 9.12 9.64
N VAL A 281 -9.55 8.16 9.71
CA VAL A 281 -9.17 7.51 10.98
C VAL A 281 -7.77 7.95 11.39
N LEU A 282 -6.82 7.85 10.46
CA LEU A 282 -5.42 8.16 10.74
C LEU A 282 -4.75 8.71 9.49
N THR A 283 -4.05 9.82 9.64
CA THR A 283 -3.22 10.38 8.57
C THR A 283 -1.76 10.01 8.78
N GLY A 284 -1.07 9.75 7.68
CA GLY A 284 0.37 9.58 7.65
C GLY A 284 0.96 10.21 6.40
N TRP A 285 2.28 10.21 6.29
CA TRP A 285 2.94 10.78 5.12
C TRP A 285 2.58 10.03 3.83
N GLY A 286 1.86 10.71 2.95
CA GLY A 286 1.43 10.22 1.64
C GLY A 286 0.26 9.24 1.64
N TYR A 287 -0.25 8.83 2.81
CA TYR A 287 -1.31 7.82 2.95
C TYR A 287 -2.17 8.10 4.18
N ALA A 288 -3.43 7.69 4.14
CA ALA A 288 -4.30 7.71 5.31
C ALA A 288 -5.17 6.46 5.39
N ALA A 289 -5.58 6.12 6.61
CA ALA A 289 -6.56 5.11 6.90
C ALA A 289 -7.95 5.76 6.97
N VAL A 290 -8.91 5.15 6.27
CA VAL A 290 -10.31 5.55 6.25
C VAL A 290 -11.19 4.39 6.69
N LYS A 291 -12.35 4.69 7.30
CA LYS A 291 -13.32 3.69 7.80
C LYS A 291 -14.68 3.91 7.16
N LYS A 292 -15.32 2.83 6.73
CA LYS A 292 -16.73 2.78 6.30
C LYS A 292 -17.33 1.48 6.80
N GLU A 293 -18.47 1.55 7.49
CA GLU A 293 -19.21 0.37 7.99
C GLU A 293 -18.33 -0.63 8.79
N GLY A 294 -17.41 -0.11 9.60
CA GLY A 294 -16.49 -0.93 10.40
C GLY A 294 -15.29 -1.50 9.65
N LYS A 295 -15.24 -1.40 8.31
CA LYS A 295 -14.08 -1.80 7.50
C LYS A 295 -13.10 -0.65 7.36
N ILE A 296 -11.81 -0.92 7.56
CA ILE A 296 -10.73 0.06 7.44
C ILE A 296 -9.94 -0.19 6.16
N ARG A 297 -9.73 0.88 5.38
CA ARG A 297 -8.96 0.86 4.14
C ARG A 297 -7.82 1.87 4.22
N TRP A 298 -6.65 1.46 3.74
CA TRP A 298 -5.51 2.34 3.57
C TRP A 298 -5.48 2.88 2.14
N CYS A 299 -5.45 4.21 1.99
CA CYS A 299 -5.50 4.88 0.69
C CYS A 299 -4.36 5.93 0.59
N PRO A 300 -3.81 6.18 -0.61
CA PRO A 300 -2.91 7.31 -0.83
C PRO A 300 -3.62 8.63 -0.54
N LEU A 301 -2.92 9.61 0.03
CA LEU A 301 -3.51 10.91 0.37
C LEU A 301 -4.03 11.64 -0.89
N LYS A 302 -3.37 11.46 -2.04
CA LYS A 302 -3.82 11.95 -3.35
C LYS A 302 -5.18 11.41 -3.81
N SER A 303 -5.64 10.32 -3.19
CA SER A 303 -6.90 9.64 -3.50
C SER A 303 -7.98 9.93 -2.46
N ILE A 304 -7.78 10.91 -1.57
CA ILE A 304 -8.72 11.28 -0.51
C ILE A 304 -8.99 12.78 -0.61
N LYS A 305 -10.25 13.19 -0.46
CA LYS A 305 -10.66 14.59 -0.33
C LYS A 305 -11.62 14.75 0.85
N PRO A 306 -11.66 15.92 1.49
CA PRO A 306 -12.73 16.25 2.43
C PRO A 306 -14.09 16.10 1.73
N ASP A 307 -15.05 15.49 2.42
CA ASP A 307 -16.44 15.47 1.97
C ASP A 307 -17.04 16.83 2.33
N LEU A 308 -16.98 17.76 1.37
CA LEU A 308 -17.57 19.09 1.48
C LEU A 308 -19.04 18.98 1.06
N GLN A 309 -19.86 18.34 1.90
CA GLN A 309 -21.31 18.52 1.82
C GLN A 309 -21.70 19.91 2.31
#